data_AF-A0A7C7C4U8-F1
#
_entry.id   AF-A0A7C7C4U8-F1
#
_cell.length_a   1.000
_cell.length_b   1.000
_cell.length_c   1.000
_cell.angle_alpha   90.00
_cell.angle_beta   90.00
_cell.angle_gamma   90.00
#
_symmetry.space_group_name_H-M   'P 1'
#
loop_
_entity.id
_entity.type
_entity.pdbx_description
1 polymer ?
#
loop_
_entity_poly.entity_id
_entity_poly.type
_entity_poly.pdbx_seq_one_letter_code
_entity_poly.pdbx_strand_id
1 'polypeptide(L)' 'MVAVAVLAAIGTAGALIIFNNLIKWTDALTASSVTYILPLFAAMWGWLDGEVLTVIHFAGGAIILFGVALVNGVGKSVKS' A
#
# COMPACT_ATOMS: atom_id res chain seq x y z
N MET A 1 24.80 -7.27 3.22
CA MET A 1 25.03 -5.80 3.26
C MET A 1 24.50 -5.10 2.01
N VAL A 2 24.84 -5.57 0.80
CA VAL A 2 24.40 -4.95 -0.46
C VAL A 2 22.87 -4.91 -0.62
N ALA A 3 22.15 -6.00 -0.34
CA ALA A 3 20.69 -6.03 -0.44
C ALA A 3 19.99 -5.00 0.48
N VAL A 4 20.48 -4.86 1.73
CA VAL A 4 19.97 -3.87 2.69
C VAL A 4 20.28 -2.45 2.22
N ALA A 5 21.47 -2.22 1.67
CA ALA A 5 21.85 -0.91 1.13
C ALA A 5 20.99 -0.51 -0.07
N VAL A 6 20.70 -1.44 -0.99
CA VAL A 6 19.80 -1.20 -2.13
C VAL A 6 18.37 -0.93 -1.66
N LEU A 7 17.85 -1.72 -0.72
CA LEU A 7 16.51 -1.51 -0.16
C LEU A 7 16.40 -0.16 0.56
N ALA A 8 17.41 0.21 1.35
CA ALA A 8 17.44 1.49 2.06
C ALA A 8 17.54 2.68 1.10
N ALA A 9 18.40 2.59 0.07
CA ALA A 9 18.58 3.67 -0.89
C ALA A 9 17.36 3.85 -1.80
N ILE A 10 16.86 2.76 -2.40
CA ILE A 10 15.82 2.83 -3.43
C ILE A 10 14.43 2.71 -2.81
N GLY A 11 14.20 1.66 -2.03
CA GLY A 11 12.88 1.35 -1.45
C GLY A 11 12.47 2.25 -0.29
N THR A 12 13.44 2.83 0.43
CA THR A 12 13.17 3.77 1.52
C THR A 12 13.45 5.20 1.09
N ALA A 13 14.72 5.61 1.00
CA ALA A 13 15.08 7.01 0.77
C ALA A 13 14.55 7.56 -0.57
N GLY A 14 14.72 6.80 -1.67
CA GLY A 14 14.20 7.17 -2.98
C GLY A 14 12.68 7.29 -3.02
N ALA A 15 11.97 6.29 -2.51
CA ALA A 15 10.51 6.31 -2.42
C ALA A 15 9.99 7.50 -1.59
N LEU A 16 10.63 7.81 -0.46
CA LEU A 16 10.29 8.95 0.40
C LEU A 16 10.47 10.30 -0.31
N ILE A 17 11.53 10.47 -1.11
CA ILE A 17 11.74 11.70 -1.89
C ILE A 17 10.62 11.87 -2.92
N ILE A 18 10.28 10.80 -3.64
CA ILE A 18 9.19 10.81 -4.63
C ILE A 18 7.85 11.10 -3.95
N PHE A 19 7.57 10.47 -2.81
CA PHE A 19 6.33 10.66 -2.05
C PHE A 19 6.19 12.08 -1.49
N ASN A 20 7.27 12.64 -0.92
CA ASN A 20 7.28 14.03 -0.45
C ASN A 20 7.07 15.02 -1.58
N ASN A 21 7.61 14.73 -2.77
CA ASN A 21 7.32 15.54 -3.95
C ASN A 21 5.87 15.37 -4.38
N LEU A 22 5.34 14.14 -4.43
CA LEU A 22 3.94 13.87 -4.80
C LEU A 22 2.95 14.64 -3.90
N ILE A 23 3.17 14.69 -2.59
CA ILE A 23 2.30 15.46 -1.67
C ILE A 23 2.33 16.96 -1.96
N LYS A 24 3.45 17.51 -2.45
CA LYS A 24 3.52 18.93 -2.83
C LYS A 24 2.70 19.25 -4.08
N TRP A 25 2.53 18.28 -4.97
CA TRP A 25 1.86 18.46 -6.26
C TRP A 25 0.43 17.89 -6.31
N THR A 26 0.02 17.11 -5.31
CA THR A 26 -1.26 16.38 -5.33
C THR A 26 -2.04 16.58 -4.05
N ASP A 27 -3.35 16.35 -4.13
CA ASP A 27 -4.23 16.39 -2.97
C ASP A 27 -4.05 15.17 -2.06
N ALA A 28 -4.46 15.31 -0.80
CA ALA A 28 -4.38 14.26 0.22
C ALA A 28 -5.02 12.93 -0.21
N LEU A 29 -6.02 12.97 -1.11
CA LEU A 29 -6.67 11.78 -1.66
C LEU A 29 -5.73 10.93 -2.54
N THR A 30 -4.84 11.56 -3.30
CA THR A 30 -3.89 10.85 -4.17
C THR A 30 -2.77 10.23 -3.35
N ALA A 31 -2.32 10.94 -2.31
CA ALA A 31 -1.33 10.42 -1.37
C ALA A 31 -1.86 9.18 -0.61
N SER A 32 -3.13 9.18 -0.21
CA SER A 32 -3.76 8.04 0.47
C SER A 32 -3.99 6.83 -0.44
N SER A 33 -4.21 7.05 -1.75
CA SER A 33 -4.37 5.97 -2.73
C SER A 33 -3.16 5.01 -2.78
N VAL A 34 -1.94 5.53 -2.61
CA VAL A 34 -0.72 4.72 -2.57
C VAL A 34 -0.73 3.78 -1.37
N THR A 35 -1.20 4.25 -0.21
CA THR A 35 -1.33 3.43 1.00
C THR A 35 -2.38 2.33 0.85
N TYR A 36 -3.45 2.57 0.07
CA TYR A 36 -4.49 1.57 -0.18
C TYR A 36 -4.07 0.49 -1.18
N ILE A 37 -3.08 0.80 -2.02
CA ILE A 37 -2.50 -0.13 -2.99
C ILE A 37 -1.45 -1.05 -2.34
N LEU A 38 -0.85 -0.65 -1.21
CA LEU A 38 0.19 -1.42 -0.50
C LEU A 38 -0.19 -2.89 -0.21
N PRO A 39 -1.37 -3.22 0.36
CA PRO A 39 -1.77 -4.60 0.63
C PRO A 39 -1.88 -5.44 -0.64
N LEU A 40 -2.32 -4.83 -1.73
CA LEU A 40 -2.41 -5.47 -3.05
C LEU A 40 -1.01 -5.81 -3.58
N PHE A 41 -0.08 -4.85 -3.52
CA PHE A 41 1.32 -5.08 -3.95
C PHE A 41 2.02 -6.11 -3.08
N ALA A 42 1.78 -6.11 -1.77
CA ALA A 42 2.34 -7.11 -0.86
C ALA A 42 1.87 -8.53 -1.22
N ALA A 43 0.56 -8.71 -1.46
CA ALA A 43 0.01 -10.00 -1.88
C ALA A 43 0.53 -10.45 -3.26
N MET A 44 0.64 -9.51 -4.22
CA MET A 44 1.21 -9.79 -5.54
C MET A 44 2.68 -10.24 -5.45
N TRP A 45 3.48 -9.57 -4.62
CA TRP A 45 4.90 -9.90 -4.46
C TRP A 45 5.09 -11.24 -3.76
N GLY A 46 4.30 -11.54 -2.72
CA GLY A 46 4.30 -12.87 -2.08
C GLY A 46 3.93 -13.99 -3.05
N TRP A 47 2.93 -13.78 -3.90
CA TRP A 47 2.59 -14.74 -4.96
C TRP A 47 3.73 -14.94 -5.97
N LEU A 48 4.40 -13.85 -6.38
CA LEU A 48 5.54 -13.90 -7.31
C LEU A 48 6.77 -14.60 -6.72
N ASP A 49 6.98 -14.50 -5.41
CA ASP A 49 8.04 -15.22 -4.68
C ASP A 49 7.72 -16.71 -4.48
N GLY A 50 6.57 -17.17 -4.98
CA GLY A 50 6.13 -18.56 -4.90
C GLY A 50 5.49 -18.94 -3.56
N GLU A 51 5.12 -17.96 -2.73
CA GLU A 51 4.41 -18.23 -1.50
C GLU A 51 2.99 -18.75 -1.78
N VAL A 52 2.63 -19.86 -1.13
CA VAL A 52 1.26 -20.37 -1.17
C VAL A 52 0.39 -19.44 -0.34
N LEU A 53 -0.35 -18.55 -1.00
CA LEU A 53 -1.35 -17.71 -0.34
C LEU A 53 -2.46 -18.59 0.24
N THR A 54 -2.30 -18.96 1.51
CA THR A 54 -3.30 -19.72 2.27
C THR A 54 -4.50 -18.84 2.65
N VAL A 55 -5.60 -19.47 3.09
CA VAL A 55 -6.83 -18.79 3.52
C VAL A 55 -6.58 -17.71 4.58
N ILE A 56 -5.53 -17.86 5.41
CA ILE A 56 -5.15 -16.90 6.44
C ILE A 56 -4.63 -15.59 5.83
N HIS A 57 -3.89 -15.64 4.71
CA HIS A 57 -3.44 -14.44 4.01
C HIS A 57 -4.63 -13.64 3.45
N PHE A 58 -5.64 -14.34 2.94
CA PHE A 58 -6.88 -13.71 2.48
C PHE A 58 -7.69 -13.12 3.64
N ALA A 59 -7.77 -13.81 4.79
CA ALA A 59 -8.43 -13.27 5.98
C ALA A 59 -7.69 -12.03 6.53
N GLY A 60 -6.37 -12.08 6.61
CA GLY A 60 -5.54 -10.93 7.02
C GLY A 60 -5.65 -9.76 6.03
N GLY A 61 -5.59 -10.03 4.73
CA GLY A 61 -5.83 -9.04 3.68
C GLY A 61 -7.21 -8.41 3.78
N ALA A 62 -8.26 -9.20 4.03
CA ALA A 62 -9.62 -8.70 4.24
C ALA A 62 -9.72 -7.78 5.47
N ILE A 63 -9.05 -8.11 6.58
CA ILE A 63 -9.00 -7.25 7.78
C ILE A 63 -8.29 -5.93 7.48
N ILE A 64 -7.16 -5.96 6.76
CA ILE A 64 -6.41 -4.74 6.39
C ILE A 64 -7.25 -3.86 5.46
N LEU A 65 -7.85 -4.45 4.42
CA LEU A 65 -8.73 -3.73 3.49
C LEU A 65 -9.95 -3.16 4.21
N PHE A 66 -10.52 -3.90 5.17
CA PHE A 66 -11.63 -3.43 5.99
C PHE A 66 -11.23 -2.24 6.88
N GLY A 67 -10.07 -2.31 7.54
CA GLY A 67 -9.54 -1.19 8.34
C GLY A 67 -9.27 0.06 7.48
N VAL A 68 -8.68 -0.13 6.30
CA VAL A 68 -8.48 0.92 5.30
C VAL A 68 -9.82 1.53 4.87
N ALA A 69 -10.81 0.70 4.56
CA ALA A 69 -12.14 1.16 4.13
C ALA A 69 -12.84 1.97 5.23
N LEU A 70 -12.73 1.58 6.50
CA LEU A 70 -13.27 2.33 7.63
C LEU A 70 -12.64 3.72 7.75
N VAL A 71 -11.31 3.81 7.65
CA VAL A 71 -10.56 5.07 7.80
C VAL A 71 -10.78 6.01 6.61
N ASN A 72 -10.83 5.46 5.38
CA ASN A 72 -11.13 6.25 4.18
C ASN A 72 -12.62 6.60 4.05
N GLY A 73 -13.46 6.00 4.91
CA GLY A 73 -14.90 6.14 4.92
C GLY A 73 -15.57 5.30 3.84
N VAL A 74 -16.23 4.21 4.26
CA VAL A 74 -17.26 3.46 3.48
C VAL A 74 -18.51 4.33 3.19
N GLY A 75 -18.42 5.66 3.36
CA GLY A 75 -19.56 6.56 3.55
C GLY A 75 -19.62 7.77 2.63
N LYS A 76 -18.89 7.83 1.50
CA LYS A 76 -19.39 8.68 0.40
C LYS A 76 -20.54 7.95 -0.26
N SER A 77 -21.69 8.04 0.41
CA SER A 77 -23.01 7.85 -0.18
C SER A 77 -22.96 8.39 -1.60
N VAL A 78 -23.28 7.52 -2.55
CA VAL A 78 -23.87 7.89 -3.82
C VAL A 78 -24.77 9.10 -3.56
N LYS A 79 -24.29 10.27 -4.02
CA LYS A 79 -25.01 11.52 -3.93
C LYS A 79 -26.12 11.42 -4.96
N SER A 80 -27.35 11.17 -4.50
CA SER A 80 -28.55 11.59 -5.22
C SER A 80 -29.05 12.89 -4.62
#